data_AF-A0A923ZGX4-F1
#
_entry.id   AF-A0A923ZGX4-F1
#
_cell.length_a   1.000
_cell.length_b   1.000
_cell.length_c   1.000
_cell.angle_alpha   90.00
_cell.angle_beta   90.00
_cell.angle_gamma   90.00
#
_symmetry.space_group_name_H-M   'P 1'
#
loop_
_entity.id
_entity.type
_entity.pdbx_description
1 polymer ?
#
loop_
_entity_poly.entity_id
_entity_poly.type
_entity_poly.pdbx_seq_one_letter_code
_entity_poly.pdbx_strand_id
1 'polypeptide(L)'
;MRNKVIGACLFAALASGCVQRTYKRTVVFLLDTKDVKNIHSVGIRGVDKPLSWDYDKPLATLKKDSVYKVSATFFTGYTFTEVKFVINDQFELKDQPNRRVNFTDNDTTVYKAVFNRSK
;
A
#
# COMPACT_ATOMS: atom_id res chain seq x y z
N MET A 1 46.44 -10.08 23.08
CA MET A 1 45.71 -8.79 23.19
C MET A 1 45.01 -8.38 21.89
N ARG A 2 45.53 -8.74 20.70
CA ARG A 2 44.94 -8.42 19.37
C ARG A 2 43.52 -8.98 19.14
N ASN A 3 43.21 -10.17 19.65
CA ASN A 3 41.88 -10.80 19.49
C ASN A 3 40.78 -10.17 20.37
N LYS A 4 41.13 -9.49 21.46
CA LYS A 4 40.14 -8.82 22.33
C LYS A 4 39.64 -7.49 21.73
N VAL A 5 40.46 -6.85 20.90
CA VAL A 5 40.12 -5.58 20.24
C VAL A 5 39.16 -5.79 19.07
N ILE A 6 39.30 -6.90 18.33
CA ILE A 6 38.42 -7.24 17.20
C ILE A 6 36.98 -7.50 17.65
N GLY A 7 36.80 -8.16 18.81
CA GLY A 7 35.46 -8.41 19.37
C GLY A 7 34.71 -7.14 19.81
N ALA A 8 35.44 -6.11 20.26
CA ALA A 8 34.85 -4.85 20.72
C ALA A 8 34.34 -3.98 19.55
N CYS A 9 35.02 -3.95 18.41
CA CYS A 9 34.58 -3.20 17.23
C CYS A 9 33.31 -3.79 16.60
N LEU A 10 33.13 -5.11 16.62
CA LEU A 10 31.95 -5.77 16.06
C LEU A 10 30.69 -5.48 16.89
N PHE A 11 30.82 -5.36 18.21
CA PHE A 11 29.72 -5.00 19.10
C PHE A 11 29.27 -3.54 18.94
N ALA A 12 30.21 -2.61 18.69
CA ALA A 12 29.89 -1.20 18.48
C ALA A 12 29.13 -0.95 17.16
N ALA A 13 29.42 -1.70 16.10
CA ALA A 13 28.73 -1.61 14.82
C ALA A 13 27.27 -2.12 14.86
N LEU A 14 26.95 -3.03 15.77
CA LEU A 14 25.59 -3.53 15.98
C LEU A 14 24.71 -2.57 16.81
N ALA A 15 25.33 -1.63 17.54
CA ALA A 15 24.61 -0.66 18.37
C ALA A 15 24.11 0.57 17.57
N SER A 16 24.63 0.81 16.36
CA SER A 16 24.12 1.85 15.47
C SER A 16 22.93 1.33 14.66
N GLY A 17 21.81 1.06 15.34
CA GLY A 17 20.54 0.86 14.67
C GLY A 17 20.13 2.16 13.99
N CYS A 18 20.39 2.31 12.69
CA CYS A 18 19.79 3.38 11.89
C CYS A 18 18.27 3.17 11.84
N VAL A 19 17.54 3.75 12.79
CA VAL A 19 16.08 3.80 12.71
C VAL A 19 15.73 4.80 11.62
N GLN A 20 15.27 4.30 10.47
CA GLN A 20 14.79 5.15 9.38
C GLN A 20 13.59 5.97 9.87
N ARG A 21 13.63 7.28 9.68
CA ARG A 21 12.50 8.16 10.02
C ARG A 21 11.29 7.77 9.18
N THR A 22 10.16 7.56 9.83
CA THR A 22 8.87 7.28 9.19
C THR A 22 8.02 8.53 9.11
N TYR A 23 7.26 8.67 8.02
CA TYR A 23 6.37 9.78 7.78
C TYR A 23 4.93 9.30 7.70
N LYS A 24 3.99 10.14 8.14
CA LYS A 24 2.57 9.90 7.94
C LYS A 24 2.23 10.18 6.48
N ARG A 25 1.71 9.19 5.76
CA ARG A 25 1.31 9.28 4.35
C ARG A 25 -0.14 8.87 4.21
N THR A 26 -1.00 9.78 3.80
CA THR A 26 -2.42 9.48 3.55
C THR A 26 -2.64 9.27 2.07
N VAL A 27 -3.29 8.17 1.69
CA VAL A 27 -3.72 7.92 0.31
C VAL A 27 -5.23 7.82 0.25
N VAL A 28 -5.83 8.60 -0.66
CA VAL A 28 -7.24 8.49 -1.04
C VAL A 28 -7.30 7.71 -2.35
N PHE A 29 -7.75 6.46 -2.26
CA PHE A 29 -7.94 5.59 -3.42
C PHE A 29 -9.33 5.80 -4.01
N LEU A 30 -9.36 5.96 -5.33
CA LEU A 30 -10.57 6.05 -6.14
C LEU A 30 -10.51 4.98 -7.23
N LEU A 31 -11.46 4.05 -7.22
CA LEU A 31 -11.55 2.97 -8.19
C LEU A 31 -12.77 3.18 -9.08
N ASP A 32 -12.54 3.33 -10.38
CA ASP A 32 -13.58 3.27 -11.41
C ASP A 32 -13.84 1.80 -11.79
N THR A 33 -15.11 1.40 -11.71
CA THR A 33 -15.57 0.03 -11.95
C THR A 33 -16.64 -0.06 -13.05
N LYS A 34 -16.78 0.95 -13.91
CA LYS A 34 -17.86 1.01 -14.93
C LYS A 34 -17.92 -0.21 -15.85
N ASP A 35 -16.78 -0.83 -16.11
CA ASP A 35 -16.66 -1.99 -17.00
C ASP A 35 -16.96 -3.32 -16.27
N VAL A 36 -17.26 -3.29 -14.97
CA VAL A 36 -17.50 -4.46 -14.13
C VAL A 36 -18.99 -4.56 -13.79
N LYS A 37 -19.59 -5.72 -14.01
CA LYS A 37 -21.01 -5.98 -13.74
C LYS A 37 -21.18 -6.83 -12.47
N ASN A 38 -22.37 -6.77 -11.87
CA ASN A 38 -22.75 -7.60 -10.72
C ASN A 38 -21.78 -7.46 -9.53
N ILE A 39 -21.47 -6.21 -9.16
CA ILE A 39 -20.58 -5.93 -8.03
C ILE A 39 -21.35 -6.13 -6.72
N HIS A 40 -20.83 -7.01 -5.85
CA HIS A 40 -21.38 -7.26 -4.50
C HIS A 40 -20.37 -6.90 -3.40
N SER A 41 -19.07 -6.97 -3.69
CA SER A 41 -18.01 -6.52 -2.79
C SER A 41 -16.90 -5.79 -3.55
N VAL A 42 -16.34 -4.76 -2.93
CA VAL A 42 -15.16 -4.04 -3.44
C VAL A 42 -14.20 -3.80 -2.28
N GLY A 43 -12.97 -4.27 -2.45
CA GLY A 43 -11.92 -4.23 -1.46
C GLY A 43 -10.58 -3.75 -2.02
N ILE A 44 -9.67 -3.44 -1.11
CA ILE A 44 -8.25 -3.22 -1.39
C ILE A 44 -7.42 -3.99 -0.39
N ARG A 45 -6.33 -4.57 -0.90
CA ARG A 45 -5.26 -5.22 -0.13
C ARG A 45 -3.94 -4.55 -0.44
N GLY A 46 -2.99 -4.66 0.47
CA GLY A 46 -1.70 -4.01 0.32
C GLY A 46 -0.68 -4.44 1.36
N VAL A 47 0.58 -4.10 1.09
CA VAL A 47 1.73 -4.52 1.90
C VAL A 47 1.86 -3.73 3.22
N ASP A 48 1.43 -2.47 3.24
CA ASP A 48 1.61 -1.58 4.39
C ASP A 48 0.34 -1.47 5.25
N LYS A 49 0.51 -1.48 6.57
CA LYS A 49 -0.58 -1.25 7.52
C LYS A 49 -1.21 0.14 7.31
N PRO A 50 -2.54 0.27 7.36
CA PRO A 50 -3.50 -0.72 7.87
C PRO A 50 -4.01 -1.74 6.84
N LEU A 51 -3.49 -1.72 5.60
CA LEU A 51 -3.82 -2.74 4.61
C LEU A 51 -3.08 -4.04 4.95
N SER A 52 -3.60 -5.14 4.42
CA SER A 52 -2.98 -6.46 4.48
C SER A 52 -3.27 -7.21 3.20
N TRP A 53 -2.42 -8.18 2.85
CA TRP A 53 -2.70 -9.15 1.79
C TRP A 53 -3.68 -10.25 2.23
N ASP A 54 -3.88 -10.40 3.54
CA ASP A 54 -4.71 -11.47 4.12
C ASP A 54 -6.21 -11.15 4.12
N TYR A 55 -6.57 -9.87 4.21
CA TYR A 55 -7.96 -9.43 4.34
C TYR A 55 -8.25 -8.19 3.50
N ASP A 56 -9.49 -8.11 3.00
CA ASP A 56 -9.97 -6.96 2.24
C ASP A 56 -10.31 -5.79 3.16
N LYS A 57 -9.74 -4.62 2.88
CA LYS A 57 -10.29 -3.37 3.39
C LYS A 57 -11.41 -2.92 2.45
N PRO A 58 -12.68 -2.82 2.90
CA PRO A 58 -13.79 -2.47 2.04
C PRO A 58 -13.68 -1.02 1.53
N LEU A 59 -14.09 -0.80 0.28
CA LEU A 59 -14.26 0.54 -0.27
C LEU A 59 -15.73 0.98 -0.15
N ALA A 60 -15.94 2.23 0.24
CA ALA A 60 -17.26 2.84 0.27
C ALA A 60 -17.67 3.30 -1.14
N THR A 61 -18.93 3.12 -1.49
CA THR A 61 -19.50 3.63 -2.74
C THR A 61 -19.52 5.16 -2.73
N LEU A 62 -18.86 5.80 -3.70
CA LEU A 62 -18.92 7.24 -3.92
C LEU A 62 -19.96 7.60 -4.98
N LYS A 63 -20.00 6.84 -6.07
CA LYS A 63 -21.03 6.88 -7.09
C LYS A 63 -21.48 5.45 -7.34
N LYS A 64 -22.77 5.18 -7.10
CA LYS A 64 -23.34 3.83 -7.23
C LYS A 64 -22.93 3.20 -8.56
N ASP A 65 -22.39 1.98 -8.45
CA ASP A 65 -22.00 1.11 -9.56
C ASP A 65 -20.96 1.71 -10.53
N SER A 66 -20.20 2.73 -10.10
CA SER A 66 -19.22 3.38 -10.97
C SER A 66 -17.94 3.79 -10.26
N VAL A 67 -18.00 4.32 -9.03
CA VAL A 67 -16.80 4.81 -8.33
C VAL A 67 -16.84 4.44 -6.85
N TYR A 68 -15.77 3.81 -6.39
CA TYR A 68 -15.54 3.40 -5.02
C TYR A 68 -14.36 4.17 -4.41
N LYS A 69 -14.41 4.41 -3.10
CA LYS A 69 -13.42 5.21 -2.36
C LYS A 69 -13.00 4.56 -1.06
N VAL A 70 -11.72 4.66 -0.74
CA VAL A 70 -11.20 4.41 0.61
C VAL A 70 -9.99 5.29 0.89
N SER A 71 -9.82 5.69 2.14
CA SER A 71 -8.60 6.35 2.60
C SER A 71 -7.79 5.42 3.49
N ALA A 72 -6.47 5.38 3.33
CA ALA A 72 -5.57 4.68 4.25
C ALA A 72 -4.39 5.59 4.61
N THR A 73 -3.99 5.53 5.87
CA THR A 73 -2.87 6.31 6.41
C THR A 73 -1.77 5.36 6.81
N PHE A 74 -0.61 5.51 6.20
CA PHE A 74 0.58 4.70 6.41
C PHE A 74 1.60 5.49 7.24
N PHE A 75 2.38 4.80 8.06
CA PHE A 75 3.54 5.37 8.75
C PHE A 75 4.78 4.67 8.21
N THR A 76 5.47 5.30 7.26
CA THR A 76 6.51 4.63 6.49
C THR A 76 7.63 5.58 6.09
N GLY A 77 8.85 5.05 6.00
CA GLY A 77 10.00 5.75 5.44
C GLY A 77 10.12 5.57 3.91
N TYR A 78 9.28 4.72 3.30
CA TYR A 78 9.26 4.49 1.87
C TYR A 78 8.52 5.62 1.13
N THR A 79 8.85 5.78 -0.16
CA THR A 79 8.22 6.76 -1.05
C THR A 79 7.01 6.20 -1.79
N PHE A 80 6.66 4.94 -1.55
CA PHE A 80 5.51 4.28 -2.18
C PHE A 80 4.94 3.17 -1.29
N THR A 81 3.75 2.72 -1.67
CA THR A 81 3.14 1.46 -1.18
C THR A 81 2.68 0.62 -2.36
N GLU A 82 2.45 -0.67 -2.12
CA GLU A 82 1.92 -1.60 -3.11
C GLU A 82 0.55 -2.12 -2.71
N VAL A 83 -0.37 -2.13 -3.66
CA VAL A 83 -1.77 -2.52 -3.45
C VAL A 83 -2.33 -3.31 -4.63
N LYS A 84 -3.40 -4.06 -4.40
CA LYS A 84 -4.33 -4.53 -5.45
C LYS A 84 -5.76 -4.32 -4.99
N PHE A 85 -6.62 -3.92 -5.91
CA PHE A 85 -8.06 -3.96 -5.72
C PHE A 85 -8.60 -5.38 -5.87
N VAL A 86 -9.68 -5.64 -5.14
CA VAL A 86 -10.42 -6.91 -5.16
C VAL A 86 -11.88 -6.59 -5.43
N ILE A 87 -12.49 -7.27 -6.39
CA ILE A 87 -13.95 -7.20 -6.62
C ILE A 87 -14.49 -8.61 -6.58
N ASN A 88 -15.54 -8.85 -5.79
CA ASN A 88 -16.16 -10.18 -5.66
C ASN A 88 -15.12 -11.28 -5.40
N ASP A 89 -14.21 -11.04 -4.45
CA ASP A 89 -13.11 -11.92 -4.06
C ASP A 89 -12.06 -12.21 -5.17
N GLN A 90 -12.12 -11.50 -6.30
CA GLN A 90 -11.15 -11.61 -7.38
C GLN A 90 -10.19 -10.43 -7.37
N PHE A 91 -8.90 -10.73 -7.30
CA PHE A 91 -7.85 -9.74 -7.48
C PHE A 91 -7.88 -9.16 -8.89
N GLU A 92 -7.63 -7.85 -8.97
CA GLU A 92 -7.35 -7.21 -10.24
C GLU A 92 -6.00 -7.63 -10.82
N LEU A 93 -5.85 -7.38 -12.13
CA LEU A 93 -4.59 -7.49 -12.84
C LEU A 93 -3.96 -8.86 -12.61
N LYS A 94 -4.75 -9.91 -12.88
CA LYS A 94 -4.30 -11.30 -12.74
C LYS A 94 -2.99 -11.49 -13.51
N ASP A 95 -2.03 -12.16 -12.86
CA ASP A 95 -0.70 -12.44 -13.40
C ASP A 95 0.16 -11.20 -13.72
N GLN A 96 -0.28 -10.01 -13.31
CA GLN A 96 0.48 -8.77 -13.39
C GLN A 96 0.91 -8.30 -11.99
N PRO A 97 1.96 -7.47 -11.90
CA PRO A 97 2.42 -6.90 -10.64
C PRO A 97 1.33 -6.15 -9.86
N ASN A 98 1.60 -5.93 -8.57
CA ASN A 98 0.80 -5.05 -7.73
C ASN A 98 0.85 -3.61 -8.28
N ARG A 99 -0.19 -2.83 -7.99
CA ARG A 99 -0.15 -1.39 -8.27
C ARG A 99 0.82 -0.74 -7.31
N ARG A 100 1.82 -0.06 -7.87
CA ARG A 100 2.71 0.84 -7.12
C ARG A 100 2.09 2.23 -7.00
N VAL A 101 1.99 2.72 -5.77
CA VAL A 101 1.39 4.01 -5.42
C VAL A 101 2.47 4.87 -4.81
N ASN A 102 3.08 5.73 -5.63
CA ASN A 102 4.08 6.69 -5.15
C ASN A 102 3.39 7.80 -4.36
N PHE A 103 3.89 8.08 -3.16
CA PHE A 103 3.42 9.19 -2.35
C PHE A 103 3.84 10.51 -2.97
N THR A 104 2.96 11.50 -2.91
CA THR A 104 3.28 12.89 -3.20
C THR A 104 4.08 13.51 -2.06
N ASP A 105 4.73 14.64 -2.33
CA ASP A 105 5.45 15.39 -1.29
C ASP A 105 4.51 15.95 -0.21
N ASN A 106 3.22 16.08 -0.54
CA ASN A 106 2.15 16.49 0.38
C ASN A 106 1.75 15.36 1.34
N ASP A 107 1.04 15.71 2.41
CA ASP A 107 0.50 14.74 3.38
C ASP A 107 -0.52 13.77 2.78
N THR A 108 -1.14 14.14 1.66
CA THR A 108 -2.19 13.36 0.99
C THR A 108 -1.91 13.15 -0.50
N THR A 109 -1.98 11.90 -0.91
CA THR A 109 -1.93 11.44 -2.30
C THR A 109 -3.32 10.99 -2.75
N VAL A 110 -3.77 11.42 -3.93
CA VAL A 110 -5.00 10.89 -4.55
C VAL A 110 -4.62 9.91 -5.65
N TYR A 111 -5.01 8.65 -5.49
CA TYR A 111 -4.72 7.59 -6.45
C TYR A 111 -6.00 7.16 -7.17
N LYS A 112 -6.07 7.42 -8.48
CA LYS A 112 -7.17 7.02 -9.36
C LYS A 112 -6.77 5.81 -10.20
N ALA A 113 -7.65 4.81 -10.26
CA ALA A 113 -7.47 3.61 -11.06
C ALA A 113 -8.78 3.17 -11.73
N VAL A 114 -8.67 2.41 -12.82
CA VAL A 114 -9.76 1.65 -13.43
C VAL A 114 -9.48 0.17 -13.17
N PHE A 115 -10.45 -0.59 -12.69
CA PHE A 115 -10.28 -2.00 -12.37
C PHE A 115 -9.78 -2.79 -13.60
N ASN A 116 -8.81 -3.69 -13.40
CA ASN A 116 -8.16 -4.48 -14.46
C ASN A 116 -7.48 -3.71 -15.60
N ARG A 117 -7.28 -2.39 -15.45
CA ARG A 117 -6.46 -1.60 -16.37
C ARG A 117 -5.14 -1.25 -15.71
N SER A 118 -4.04 -1.77 -16.28
CA SER A 118 -2.70 -1.29 -15.95
C SER A 118 -2.64 0.19 -16.31
N LYS A 119 -2.11 1.00 -15.40
CA LYS A 119 -2.03 2.44 -15.56
C LYS A 119 -1.07 2.82 -16.68
#